data_AF-A0A6J1PWW6-F1
#
_entry.id   AF-A0A6J1PWW6-F1
#
_cell.length_a   1.000
_cell.length_b   1.000
_cell.length_c   1.000
_cell.angle_alpha   90.00
_cell.angle_beta   90.00
_cell.angle_gamma   90.00
#
_symmetry.space_group_name_H-M   'P 1'
#
loop_
_entity.id
_entity.type
_entity.pdbx_description
1 polymer ?
#
loop_
_entity_poly.entity_id
_entity_poly.type
_entity_poly.pdbx_seq_one_letter_code
_entity_poly.pdbx_strand_id
1 'polypeptide(L)'
;MRRSSSSGNLFGYAVLTFTLTRLKVHAEGGVACKDQHGHSYESGYHYIPGPEPCTFCICDNGNPKWCKAFICKFLEENCKSFRRGNTCCEFICLDDTLSSISNDKADEAGTNVIDGNANYDIGLRSVASFVTAIFSLSLLFFLIHRLRQRKIQGNAM
;
A
#
# COMPACT_ATOMS: atom_id res chain seq x y z
N MET A 1 11.13 -21.67 -49.44
CA MET A 1 10.31 -20.98 -48.42
C MET A 1 10.95 -21.14 -47.04
N ARG A 2 11.72 -20.17 -46.56
CA ARG A 2 12.24 -20.15 -45.17
C ARG A 2 11.26 -19.36 -44.31
N ARG A 3 10.52 -20.03 -43.42
CA ARG A 3 9.67 -19.39 -42.41
C ARG A 3 10.58 -18.69 -41.40
N SER A 4 10.72 -17.37 -41.52
CA SER A 4 11.36 -16.54 -40.53
C SER A 4 10.48 -16.52 -39.27
N SER A 5 11.06 -16.95 -38.15
CA SER A 5 10.38 -17.12 -36.87
C SER A 5 10.10 -15.75 -36.22
N SER A 6 9.02 -15.11 -36.67
CA SER A 6 8.53 -13.80 -36.22
C SER A 6 7.68 -13.90 -34.93
N SER A 7 8.02 -14.78 -33.99
CA SER A 7 7.20 -15.07 -32.80
C SER A 7 7.82 -14.58 -31.48
N GLY A 8 9.15 -14.47 -31.39
CA GLY A 8 9.83 -13.99 -30.18
C GLY A 8 9.65 -12.49 -29.92
N ASN A 9 9.45 -11.70 -30.98
CA ASN A 9 9.26 -10.25 -30.85
C ASN A 9 7.87 -9.91 -30.31
N LEU A 10 6.84 -10.65 -30.70
CA LEU A 10 5.46 -10.35 -30.32
C LEU A 10 5.20 -10.53 -28.82
N PHE A 11 5.77 -11.58 -28.23
CA PHE A 11 5.70 -11.81 -26.78
C PHE A 11 6.49 -10.76 -26.00
N GLY A 12 7.67 -10.37 -26.51
CA GLY A 12 8.46 -9.29 -25.91
C GLY A 12 7.71 -7.96 -25.92
N TYR A 13 7.07 -7.60 -27.04
CA TYR A 13 6.21 -6.41 -27.13
C TYR A 13 4.97 -6.51 -26.26
N ALA A 14 4.31 -7.66 -26.17
CA ALA A 14 3.16 -7.87 -25.30
C ALA A 14 3.53 -7.75 -23.82
N VAL A 15 4.67 -8.29 -23.39
CA VAL A 15 5.17 -8.15 -22.02
C VAL A 15 5.61 -6.72 -21.75
N LEU A 16 6.28 -6.05 -22.69
CA LEU A 16 6.68 -4.64 -22.56
C LEU A 16 5.45 -3.73 -22.47
N THR A 17 4.44 -3.92 -23.31
CA THR A 17 3.21 -3.12 -23.27
C THR A 17 2.38 -3.45 -22.03
N PHE A 18 2.32 -4.71 -21.60
CA PHE A 18 1.64 -5.09 -20.37
C PHE A 18 2.34 -4.54 -19.13
N THR A 19 3.67 -4.57 -19.09
CA THR A 19 4.46 -3.93 -18.02
C THR A 19 4.31 -2.43 -18.06
N LEU A 20 4.40 -1.76 -19.21
CA LEU A 20 4.20 -0.32 -19.33
C LEU A 20 2.76 0.11 -19.01
N THR A 21 1.74 -0.69 -19.31
CA THR A 21 0.34 -0.39 -18.96
C THR A 21 0.03 -0.68 -17.49
N ARG A 22 0.64 -1.70 -16.89
CA ARG A 22 0.55 -1.99 -15.44
C ARG A 22 1.39 -1.03 -14.59
N LEU A 23 2.52 -0.57 -15.10
CA LEU A 23 3.41 0.43 -14.48
C LEU A 23 2.99 1.86 -14.80
N LYS A 24 1.96 2.05 -15.64
CA LYS A 24 1.18 3.30 -15.73
C LYS A 24 0.28 3.44 -14.48
N VAL A 25 0.81 3.11 -13.31
CA VAL A 25 0.44 3.77 -12.08
C VAL A 25 0.71 5.25 -12.36
N HIS A 26 -0.34 6.04 -12.27
CA HIS A 26 -0.41 7.47 -12.56
C HIS A 26 0.91 8.21 -12.33
N ALA A 27 1.77 8.27 -13.34
CA ALA A 27 2.79 9.30 -13.45
C ALA A 27 2.15 10.53 -14.10
N GLU A 28 1.02 11.00 -13.57
CA GLU A 28 0.78 12.44 -13.55
C GLU A 28 1.65 12.95 -12.41
N GLY A 29 2.93 13.17 -12.70
CA GLY A 29 3.89 13.73 -11.74
C GLY A 29 3.57 15.19 -11.46
N GLY A 30 2.45 15.43 -10.79
CA GLY A 30 2.11 16.72 -10.21
C GLY A 30 3.08 17.06 -9.09
N VAL A 31 3.39 18.34 -8.93
CA VAL A 31 4.18 18.79 -7.79
C VAL A 31 3.42 18.46 -6.50
N ALA A 32 4.11 17.90 -5.50
CA ALA A 32 3.49 17.61 -4.21
C ALA A 32 3.29 18.91 -3.41
N CYS A 33 2.17 19.03 -2.70
CA CYS A 33 1.95 20.09 -1.73
C CYS A 33 2.73 19.80 -0.47
N LYS A 34 3.20 20.83 0.24
CA LYS A 34 3.80 20.68 1.57
C LYS A 34 2.99 21.44 2.61
N ASP A 35 2.81 20.84 3.78
CA ASP A 35 2.31 21.55 4.95
C ASP A 35 3.39 22.34 5.68
N GLN A 36 3.00 23.02 6.75
CA GLN A 36 3.89 23.80 7.62
C GLN A 36 4.92 22.96 8.38
N HIS A 37 4.72 21.65 8.51
CA HIS A 37 5.65 20.70 9.13
C HIS A 37 6.56 20.02 8.09
N GLY A 38 6.37 20.32 6.81
CA GLY A 38 7.14 19.76 5.71
C GLY A 38 6.64 18.39 5.20
N HIS A 39 5.46 17.93 5.65
CA HIS A 39 4.82 16.74 5.11
C HIS A 39 4.34 16.99 3.68
N SER A 40 4.68 16.07 2.79
CA SER A 40 4.35 16.16 1.36
C SER A 40 3.07 15.38 1.04
N TYR A 41 2.19 15.96 0.23
CA TYR A 41 0.94 15.38 -0.22
C TYR A 41 0.90 15.36 -1.75
N GLU A 42 0.59 14.21 -2.33
CA GLU A 42 0.52 14.04 -3.78
C GLU A 42 -0.63 14.85 -4.39
N SER A 43 -0.45 15.27 -5.64
CA SER A 43 -1.49 15.98 -6.39
C SER A 43 -2.75 15.12 -6.52
N GLY A 44 -3.93 15.74 -6.39
CA GLY A 44 -5.23 15.08 -6.42
C GLY A 44 -5.72 14.55 -5.06
N TYR A 45 -4.88 14.58 -4.01
CA TYR A 45 -5.25 14.09 -2.68
C TYR A 45 -5.74 15.19 -1.74
N HIS A 46 -6.62 14.79 -0.82
CA HIS A 46 -7.11 15.64 0.26
C HIS A 46 -6.23 15.49 1.51
N TYR A 47 -6.01 16.58 2.23
CA TYR A 47 -5.15 16.58 3.41
C TYR A 47 -5.50 17.67 4.41
N ILE A 48 -4.96 17.53 5.63
CA ILE A 48 -5.09 18.50 6.72
C ILE A 48 -3.68 19.00 7.06
N PRO A 49 -3.35 20.27 6.78
CA PRO A 49 -1.99 20.80 6.91
C PRO A 49 -1.55 21.05 8.37
N GLY A 50 -2.45 20.91 9.35
CA GLY A 50 -2.04 21.06 10.74
C GLY A 50 -3.17 21.02 11.75
N PRO A 51 -2.79 21.07 13.04
CA PRO A 51 -3.71 20.91 14.16
C PRO A 51 -4.60 22.14 14.37
N GLU A 52 -4.08 23.36 14.16
CA GLU A 52 -4.87 24.60 14.28
C GLU A 52 -4.48 25.68 13.25
N PRO A 53 -5.45 26.33 12.57
CA PRO A 53 -6.85 25.93 12.48
C PRO A 53 -7.02 24.63 11.68
N CYS A 54 -7.88 23.73 12.17
CA CYS A 54 -8.26 22.50 11.47
C CYS A 54 -8.84 22.82 10.09
N THR A 55 -8.04 22.60 9.04
CA THR A 55 -8.37 23.00 7.67
C THR A 55 -8.32 21.79 6.77
N PHE A 56 -9.33 21.61 5.94
CA PHE A 56 -9.36 20.56 4.93
C PHE A 56 -8.99 21.15 3.57
N CYS A 57 -7.95 20.64 2.93
CA CYS A 57 -7.42 21.13 1.65
C CYS A 57 -7.33 20.02 0.60
N ILE A 58 -7.34 20.41 -0.68
CA ILE A 58 -7.06 19.54 -1.83
C ILE A 58 -5.74 19.98 -2.43
N CYS A 59 -4.81 19.05 -2.65
CA CYS A 59 -3.58 19.35 -3.37
C CYS A 59 -3.82 19.32 -4.88
N ASP A 60 -3.48 20.41 -5.57
CA ASP A 60 -3.56 20.50 -7.03
C ASP A 60 -2.23 21.03 -7.59
N ASN A 61 -1.39 20.12 -8.09
CA ASN A 61 -0.05 20.39 -8.66
C ASN A 61 0.78 21.37 -7.80
N GLY A 62 0.92 21.06 -6.52
CA GLY A 62 1.72 21.82 -5.57
C GLY A 62 0.98 23.01 -4.96
N ASN A 63 -0.25 23.28 -5.40
CA ASN A 63 -1.08 24.36 -4.89
C ASN A 63 -2.18 23.80 -3.98
N PRO A 64 -2.24 24.19 -2.70
CA PRO A 64 -3.41 23.96 -1.87
C PRO A 64 -4.63 24.71 -2.41
N LYS A 65 -5.70 23.99 -2.75
CA LYS A 65 -7.00 24.54 -3.14
C LYS A 65 -8.10 24.07 -2.18
N TRP A 66 -9.22 24.79 -2.18
CA TRP A 66 -10.43 24.43 -1.42
C TRP A 66 -10.20 24.28 0.10
N CYS A 67 -9.18 24.97 0.63
CA CYS A 67 -8.86 24.96 2.05
C CYS A 67 -9.97 25.61 2.88
N LYS A 68 -10.73 24.79 3.63
CA LYS A 68 -11.80 25.28 4.50
C LYS A 68 -11.61 24.81 5.93
N ALA A 69 -11.69 25.74 6.87
CA ALA A 69 -11.66 25.44 8.28
C ALA A 69 -12.96 24.74 8.71
N PHE A 70 -12.84 23.77 9.60
CA PHE A 70 -13.97 23.07 10.20
C PHE A 70 -13.77 22.92 11.70
N ILE A 71 -14.89 22.76 12.40
CA ILE A 71 -14.92 22.60 13.85
C ILE A 71 -15.07 21.12 14.14
N CYS A 72 -14.17 20.60 14.96
CA CYS A 72 -14.24 19.22 15.45
C CYS A 72 -15.38 19.10 16.46
N LYS A 73 -16.24 18.10 16.29
CA LYS A 73 -17.27 17.78 17.27
C LYS A 73 -16.65 17.01 18.44
N PHE A 74 -16.68 17.59 19.62
CA PHE A 74 -16.35 16.91 20.87
C PHE A 74 -17.64 16.45 21.54
N LEU A 75 -17.73 15.17 21.92
CA LEU A 75 -18.85 14.64 22.71
C LEU A 75 -18.39 14.61 24.17
N GLU A 76 -18.75 15.65 24.91
CA GLU A 76 -18.44 15.87 26.34
C GLU A 76 -18.82 14.69 27.26
N GLU A 77 -19.69 13.79 26.79
CA GLU A 77 -20.26 12.67 27.53
C GLU A 77 -19.21 11.70 28.11
N ASN A 78 -17.98 11.71 27.61
CA ASN A 78 -16.93 10.75 27.97
C ASN A 78 -15.71 11.39 28.65
N CYS A 79 -15.70 12.70 28.90
CA CYS A 79 -14.47 13.40 29.27
C CYS A 79 -14.75 14.79 29.86
N LYS A 80 -14.45 15.00 31.15
CA LYS A 80 -14.75 16.28 31.84
C LYS A 80 -13.66 17.33 31.61
N SER A 81 -12.42 16.91 31.46
CA SER A 81 -11.28 17.76 31.10
C SER A 81 -10.55 17.19 29.89
N PHE A 82 -10.27 18.03 28.88
CA PHE A 82 -9.53 17.61 27.69
C PHE A 82 -8.44 18.60 27.28
N ARG A 83 -7.43 18.10 26.57
CA ARG A 83 -6.40 18.86 25.86
C ARG A 83 -6.43 18.45 24.40
N ARG A 84 -6.17 19.41 23.52
CA ARG A 84 -6.01 19.13 22.09
C ARG A 84 -4.70 18.40 21.81
N GLY A 85 -4.75 17.34 21.01
CA GLY A 85 -3.59 16.58 20.56
C GLY A 85 -2.79 17.30 19.46
N ASN A 86 -1.88 16.55 18.84
CA ASN A 86 -1.00 17.07 17.78
C ASN A 86 -1.63 16.91 16.39
N THR A 87 -2.67 16.09 16.28
CA THR A 87 -3.44 15.91 15.05
C THR A 87 -4.77 16.66 15.14
N CYS A 88 -5.29 17.08 13.99
CA CYS A 88 -6.58 17.77 13.93
C CYS A 88 -7.70 16.85 14.42
N CYS A 89 -8.59 17.36 15.28
CA CYS A 89 -9.65 16.64 15.98
C CYS A 89 -9.21 15.55 16.97
N GLU A 90 -7.96 15.62 17.43
CA GLU A 90 -7.49 14.80 18.53
C GLU A 90 -7.75 15.49 19.86
N PHE A 91 -8.44 14.79 20.76
CA PHE A 91 -8.74 15.24 22.12
C PHE A 91 -8.25 14.18 23.11
N ILE A 92 -7.41 14.60 24.06
CA ILE A 92 -6.83 13.77 25.11
C ILE A 92 -7.52 14.14 26.42
N CYS A 93 -8.01 13.17 27.18
CA CYS A 93 -8.67 13.41 28.47
C CYS A 93 -7.67 13.59 29.61
N LEU A 94 -7.92 14.57 30.49
CA LEU A 94 -7.08 14.95 31.63
C LEU A 94 -7.83 14.75 32.95
N ASP A 95 -8.78 13.81 33.00
CA ASP A 95 -9.45 13.48 34.25
C ASP A 95 -8.45 12.80 35.18
N ASP A 96 -7.94 13.57 36.15
CA ASP A 96 -6.97 13.12 37.13
C ASP A 96 -7.56 11.96 37.97
N THR A 97 -6.93 10.80 37.83
CA THR A 97 -6.68 9.88 38.95
C THR A 97 -7.92 9.35 39.68
N LEU A 98 -8.81 8.56 39.07
CA LEU A 98 -9.64 7.56 39.78
C LEU A 98 -10.49 6.73 38.79
N SER A 99 -9.91 5.67 38.21
CA SER A 99 -10.51 4.44 37.63
C SER A 99 -9.70 4.00 36.39
N SER A 100 -8.52 3.41 36.55
CA SER A 100 -8.35 1.96 36.72
C SER A 100 -9.39 1.12 35.95
N ILE A 101 -8.88 0.35 34.99
CA ILE A 101 -9.47 -0.89 34.48
C ILE A 101 -10.65 -0.71 33.51
N SER A 102 -10.34 -0.64 32.22
CA SER A 102 -11.07 -1.44 31.22
C SER A 102 -10.13 -2.50 30.66
N ASN A 103 -9.92 -3.53 31.47
CA ASN A 103 -9.69 -4.94 31.14
C ASN A 103 -8.68 -5.28 30.03
N ASP A 104 -7.40 -5.36 30.40
CA ASP A 104 -6.48 -6.35 29.81
C ASP A 104 -5.93 -7.25 30.93
N LYS A 105 -6.66 -8.33 31.25
CA LYS A 105 -6.09 -9.67 31.57
C LYS A 105 -7.13 -10.71 32.02
N ALA A 106 -7.32 -11.72 31.18
CA ALA A 106 -7.55 -13.15 31.46
C ALA A 106 -7.42 -13.85 30.08
N ASP A 107 -6.63 -14.88 29.80
CA ASP A 107 -5.77 -15.77 30.56
C ASP A 107 -4.68 -16.31 29.62
N GLU A 108 -3.60 -16.80 30.21
CA GLU A 108 -2.49 -17.48 29.58
C GLU A 108 -2.92 -18.85 29.00
N ALA A 109 -2.91 -18.99 27.67
CA ALA A 109 -2.72 -20.25 26.97
C ALA A 109 -2.14 -19.98 25.57
N GLY A 110 -0.85 -20.31 25.39
CA GLY A 110 -0.12 -20.04 24.16
C GLY A 110 -0.72 -20.71 22.92
N THR A 111 -0.96 -19.93 21.87
CA THR A 111 -0.96 -20.37 20.47
C THR A 111 -0.70 -19.14 19.60
N ASN A 112 0.31 -19.24 18.75
CA ASN A 112 0.71 -18.19 17.83
C ASN A 112 -0.39 -17.98 16.78
N VAL A 113 -1.17 -16.90 16.90
CA VAL A 113 -2.00 -16.39 15.80
C VAL A 113 -1.73 -14.89 15.69
N ILE A 114 -1.04 -14.52 14.62
CA ILE A 114 -0.81 -13.14 14.23
C ILE A 114 -2.09 -12.65 13.56
N ASP A 115 -2.91 -11.91 14.29
CA ASP A 115 -4.01 -11.13 13.72
C ASP A 115 -3.81 -9.67 14.10
N GLY A 116 -3.33 -8.88 13.13
CA GLY A 116 -3.04 -7.48 13.37
C GLY A 116 -2.67 -6.72 12.11
N ASN A 117 -3.61 -6.62 11.15
CA ASN A 117 -3.78 -5.52 10.17
C ASN A 117 -4.03 -6.01 8.72
N ALA A 118 -5.30 -5.99 8.28
CA ALA A 118 -5.75 -6.36 6.92
C ALA A 118 -5.09 -5.58 5.74
N ASN A 119 -4.15 -4.67 6.01
CA ASN A 119 -3.35 -3.96 5.01
C ASN A 119 -2.03 -4.67 4.64
N TYR A 120 -1.47 -5.54 5.50
CA TYR A 120 -0.32 -6.37 5.11
C TYR A 120 -0.73 -7.52 4.20
N ASP A 121 -1.98 -7.98 4.27
CA ASP A 121 -2.46 -9.15 3.52
C ASP A 121 -2.46 -8.90 2.01
N ILE A 122 -2.77 -7.66 1.60
CA ILE A 122 -2.79 -7.25 0.19
C ILE A 122 -1.35 -7.11 -0.37
N GLY A 123 -0.42 -6.58 0.43
CA GLY A 123 0.99 -6.45 0.05
C GLY A 123 1.76 -7.79 0.08
N LEU A 124 1.56 -8.59 1.12
CA LEU A 124 2.22 -9.89 1.30
C LEU A 124 1.73 -10.92 0.28
N ARG A 125 0.44 -10.91 -0.06
CA ARG A 125 -0.11 -11.74 -1.13
C ARG A 125 0.41 -11.33 -2.50
N SER A 126 0.74 -10.05 -2.71
CA SER A 126 1.37 -9.57 -3.94
C SER A 126 2.81 -10.08 -4.09
N VAL A 127 3.60 -10.05 -3.02
CA VAL A 127 4.97 -10.59 -3.01
C VAL A 127 4.97 -12.11 -3.14
N ALA A 128 4.13 -12.81 -2.39
CA ALA A 128 4.02 -14.27 -2.44
C ALA A 128 3.58 -14.77 -3.83
N SER A 129 2.66 -14.05 -4.50
CA SER A 129 2.24 -14.35 -5.86
C SER A 129 3.39 -14.20 -6.86
N PHE A 130 4.17 -13.12 -6.74
CA PHE A 130 5.32 -12.87 -7.61
C PHE A 130 6.42 -13.94 -7.45
N VAL A 131 6.76 -14.29 -6.21
CA VAL A 131 7.75 -15.34 -5.91
C VAL A 131 7.27 -16.69 -6.47
N THR A 132 6.01 -17.05 -6.24
CA THR A 132 5.42 -18.31 -6.75
C THR A 132 5.42 -18.36 -8.28
N ALA A 133 5.10 -17.24 -8.95
CA ALA A 133 5.12 -17.16 -10.40
C ALA A 133 6.53 -17.36 -10.96
N ILE A 134 7.56 -16.78 -10.33
CA ILE A 134 8.96 -16.95 -10.74
C ILE A 134 9.41 -18.41 -10.57
N PHE A 135 9.12 -19.03 -9.42
CA PHE A 135 9.46 -20.44 -9.19
C PHE A 135 8.75 -21.35 -10.19
N SER A 136 7.46 -21.13 -10.44
CA SER A 136 6.68 -21.88 -11.42
C SER A 136 7.28 -21.78 -12.84
N LEU A 137 7.62 -20.56 -13.27
CA LEU A 137 8.22 -20.33 -14.59
C LEU A 137 9.61 -20.97 -14.72
N SER A 138 10.42 -20.88 -13.66
CA SER A 138 11.76 -21.47 -13.61
C SER A 138 11.70 -23.00 -13.71
N LEU A 139 10.76 -23.64 -12.99
CA LEU A 139 10.54 -25.08 -13.06
C LEU A 139 10.05 -25.52 -14.43
N LEU A 140 9.12 -24.78 -15.05
CA LEU A 140 8.65 -25.08 -16.40
C LEU A 140 9.80 -25.04 -17.42
N PHE A 141 10.63 -24.00 -17.38
CA PHE A 141 11.81 -23.90 -18.26
C PHE A 141 12.78 -25.05 -18.03
N PHE A 142 13.05 -25.40 -16.77
CA PHE A 142 13.91 -26.52 -16.43
C PHE A 142 13.35 -27.86 -16.94
N LEU A 143 12.04 -28.09 -16.79
CA LEU A 143 11.37 -29.30 -17.30
C LEU A 143 11.42 -29.36 -18.82
N ILE A 144 11.14 -28.25 -19.52
CA ILE A 144 11.24 -28.20 -20.99
C ILE A 144 12.69 -28.43 -21.43
N HIS A 145 13.66 -27.84 -20.75
CA HIS A 145 15.07 -28.06 -21.03
C HIS A 145 15.44 -29.54 -20.83
N ARG A 146 15.05 -30.15 -19.71
CA ARG A 146 15.31 -31.57 -19.41
C ARG A 146 14.60 -32.50 -20.40
N LEU A 147 13.38 -32.18 -20.82
CA LEU A 147 12.64 -32.95 -21.82
C LEU A 147 13.25 -32.80 -23.21
N ARG A 148 13.74 -31.63 -23.59
CA ARG A 148 14.50 -31.43 -24.83
C ARG A 148 15.82 -32.21 -24.82
N GLN A 149 16.55 -32.17 -23.71
CA GLN A 149 17.78 -32.96 -23.52
C GLN A 149 17.47 -34.47 -23.65
N ARG A 150 16.41 -34.96 -22.99
CA ARG A 150 15.98 -36.37 -23.13
C ARG A 150 15.49 -36.71 -24.53
N LYS A 151 14.85 -35.79 -25.25
CA LYS A 151 14.41 -36.03 -26.63
C LYS A 151 15.59 -36.11 -27.60
N ILE A 152 16.68 -35.37 -27.36
CA ILE A 152 17.91 -35.49 -28.14
C ILE A 152 18.62 -36.81 -27.82
N GLN A 153 18.58 -37.27 -26.57
CA GLN A 153 19.16 -38.57 -26.16
C GLN A 153 18.31 -39.79 -26.57
N GLY A 154 16.99 -39.64 -26.74
CA GLY A 154 16.06 -40.72 -27.08
C GLY A 154 15.80 -40.92 -28.58
N ASN A 155 16.32 -40.02 -29.43
CA ASN A 155 16.28 -40.17 -30.90
C ASN A 155 17.65 -40.55 -31.49
N ALA A 156 18.62 -40.88 -30.63
CA ALA A 156 19.92 -41.44 -30.99
C ALA A 156 20.01 -42.89 -30.48
N MET A 157 19.05 -43.72 -30.88
CA MET A 157 19.18 -45.18 -30.95
C MET A 157 18.26 -45.70 -32.05
#